data_AF-A0A958T5K5-F1
#
_entry.id   AF-A0A958T5K5-F1
#
_cell.length_a   1.000
_cell.length_b   1.000
_cell.length_c   1.000
_cell.angle_alpha   90.00
_cell.angle_beta   90.00
_cell.angle_gamma   90.00
#
_symmetry.space_group_name_H-M   'P 1'
#
loop_
_entity.id
_entity.type
_entity.pdbx_description
1 polymer ?
#
loop_
_entity_poly.entity_id
_entity_poly.type
_entity_poly.pdbx_seq_one_letter_code
_entity_poly.pdbx_strand_id
1 'polypeptide(L)'
;PEVLTYKKMLLEFAQVRGLKRYIITVPVMTPKLSSYWLYFVTSTSYKLATSLVDSMSVQIIGKPSEINTILNLEPISYKRAVALAFEKIEQNTIVSSWKDSMISSGRLYKNLHKYVNVPKYGCFRDYKEARVTNQVTTLDKIWSIGGETGWYYGNLLWKLRGYMDKMVGGIGLRRGRTSPTDLHTGDALDFWRVIFADKTKQKLLLYAEM
;
A
#
# COMPACT_ATOMS: atom_id res chain seq x y z
N PRO A 1 -27.52 4.93 9.89
CA PRO A 1 -26.58 4.52 8.82
C PRO A 1 -27.29 3.63 7.78
N GLU A 2 -26.76 3.58 6.56
CA GLU A 2 -27.38 2.90 5.42
C GLU A 2 -26.92 1.44 5.33
N VAL A 3 -27.85 0.52 5.04
CA VAL A 3 -27.51 -0.88 4.70
C VAL A 3 -27.32 -0.96 3.19
N LEU A 4 -26.08 -1.17 2.76
CA LEU A 4 -25.71 -1.20 1.34
C LEU A 4 -25.14 -2.57 0.97
N THR A 5 -25.46 -3.02 -0.25
CA THR A 5 -24.76 -4.16 -0.85
C THR A 5 -23.45 -3.68 -1.49
N TYR A 6 -22.47 -4.57 -1.63
CA TYR A 6 -21.21 -4.24 -2.32
C TYR A 6 -21.43 -3.65 -3.72
N LYS A 7 -22.43 -4.15 -4.46
CA LYS A 7 -22.80 -3.59 -5.77
C LYS A 7 -23.20 -2.12 -5.67
N LYS A 8 -24.03 -1.75 -4.68
CA LYS A 8 -24.43 -0.35 -4.45
C LYS A 8 -23.23 0.51 -4.05
N MET A 9 -22.40 0.02 -3.14
CA MET A 9 -21.18 0.72 -2.71
C MET A 9 -20.23 1.03 -3.87
N LEU A 10 -20.05 0.08 -4.80
CA LEU A 10 -19.21 0.26 -5.99
C LEU A 10 -19.81 1.28 -6.98
N LEU A 11 -21.14 1.28 -7.15
CA LEU A 11 -21.82 2.24 -8.02
C LEU A 11 -21.80 3.66 -7.44
N GLU A 12 -22.01 3.81 -6.13
CA GLU A 12 -21.90 5.11 -5.45
C GLU A 12 -20.46 5.65 -5.49
N PHE A 13 -19.47 4.78 -5.27
CA PHE A 13 -18.06 5.13 -5.45
C PHE A 13 -17.78 5.62 -6.89
N ALA A 14 -18.28 4.90 -7.90
CA ALA A 14 -18.12 5.30 -9.29
C ALA A 14 -18.79 6.66 -9.58
N GLN A 15 -19.96 6.92 -8.99
CA GLN A 15 -20.65 8.20 -9.12
C GLN A 15 -19.84 9.35 -8.54
N VAL A 16 -19.27 9.20 -7.33
CA VAL A 16 -18.41 10.23 -6.71
C VAL A 16 -17.18 10.51 -7.59
N ARG A 17 -16.65 9.49 -8.25
CA ARG A 17 -15.52 9.59 -9.18
C ARG A 17 -15.87 10.07 -10.59
N GLY A 18 -17.14 10.32 -10.90
CA GLY A 18 -17.59 10.69 -12.25
C GLY A 18 -17.47 9.56 -13.30
N LEU A 19 -17.41 8.30 -12.86
CA LEU A 19 -17.23 7.14 -13.73
C LEU A 19 -18.57 6.43 -14.01
N LYS A 20 -18.84 6.12 -15.28
CA LYS A 20 -19.95 5.23 -15.68
C LYS A 20 -19.51 3.78 -15.59
N ARG A 21 -20.13 2.99 -14.71
CA ARG A 21 -19.82 1.56 -14.49
C ARG A 21 -21.08 0.72 -14.61
N TYR A 22 -20.96 -0.41 -15.31
CA TYR A 22 -22.01 -1.42 -15.42
C TYR A 22 -21.54 -2.69 -14.71
N ILE A 23 -22.38 -3.25 -13.83
CA ILE A 23 -22.04 -4.43 -13.03
C ILE A 23 -23.06 -5.53 -13.33
N ILE A 24 -22.57 -6.62 -13.92
CA ILE A 24 -23.33 -7.84 -14.19
C ILE A 24 -22.94 -8.89 -13.13
N THR A 25 -23.94 -9.50 -12.51
CA THR A 25 -23.75 -10.56 -11.51
C THR A 25 -23.78 -11.92 -12.20
N VAL A 26 -22.72 -12.71 -12.00
CA VAL A 26 -22.54 -14.05 -12.59
C VAL A 26 -22.79 -15.11 -11.51
N PRO A 27 -23.47 -16.23 -11.79
CA PRO A 27 -23.90 -17.19 -10.76
C PRO A 27 -22.77 -18.07 -10.18
N VAL A 28 -21.54 -17.92 -10.64
CA VAL A 28 -20.39 -18.73 -10.19
C VAL A 28 -19.55 -17.93 -9.20
N MET A 29 -19.60 -18.32 -7.93
CA MET A 29 -18.74 -17.76 -6.88
C MET A 29 -17.58 -18.70 -6.63
N THR A 30 -16.42 -18.38 -7.23
CA THR A 30 -15.17 -19.10 -6.98
C THR A 30 -14.16 -18.20 -6.28
N PRO A 31 -14.19 -18.10 -4.93
CA PRO A 31 -13.30 -17.24 -4.15
C PRO A 31 -11.82 -17.41 -4.48
N LYS A 32 -11.38 -18.65 -4.72
CA LYS A 32 -10.00 -18.96 -5.13
C LYS A 32 -9.62 -18.27 -6.44
N LEU A 33 -10.48 -18.35 -7.46
CA LEU A 33 -10.22 -17.73 -8.76
C LEU A 33 -10.20 -16.19 -8.64
N SER A 34 -11.14 -15.63 -7.90
CA SER A 34 -11.19 -14.19 -7.62
C SER A 34 -9.96 -13.71 -6.84
N SER A 35 -9.46 -14.50 -5.90
CA SER A 35 -8.24 -14.20 -5.14
C SER A 35 -7.00 -14.19 -6.03
N TYR A 36 -6.87 -15.17 -6.93
CA TYR A 36 -5.80 -15.17 -7.93
C TYR A 36 -5.90 -13.96 -8.85
N TRP A 37 -7.11 -13.65 -9.36
CA TRP A 37 -7.33 -12.46 -10.19
C TRP A 37 -6.91 -11.17 -9.47
N LEU A 38 -7.31 -11.01 -8.20
CA LEU A 38 -6.95 -9.84 -7.39
C LEU A 38 -5.44 -9.77 -7.16
N TYR A 39 -4.77 -10.90 -6.89
CA TYR A 39 -3.31 -10.96 -6.77
C TYR A 39 -2.59 -10.54 -8.06
N PHE A 40 -3.07 -10.98 -9.24
CA PHE A 40 -2.44 -10.62 -10.51
C PHE A 40 -2.65 -9.15 -10.89
N VAL A 41 -3.85 -8.62 -10.66
CA VAL A 41 -4.20 -7.26 -11.08
C VAL A 41 -3.72 -6.21 -10.07
N THR A 42 -3.69 -6.54 -8.78
CA THR A 42 -3.28 -5.61 -7.70
C THR A 42 -1.88 -5.93 -7.15
N SER A 43 -1.42 -5.12 -6.18
CA SER A 43 -0.17 -5.32 -5.42
C SER A 43 -0.38 -6.00 -4.07
N THR A 44 -1.61 -6.48 -3.82
CA THR A 44 -2.00 -7.18 -2.59
C THR A 44 -1.37 -8.57 -2.55
N SER A 45 -0.90 -9.02 -1.39
CA SER A 45 -0.39 -10.39 -1.23
C SER A 45 -1.51 -11.42 -1.43
N TYR A 46 -1.18 -12.63 -1.89
CA TYR A 46 -2.19 -13.68 -2.09
C TYR A 46 -3.00 -13.96 -0.81
N LYS A 47 -2.33 -14.05 0.35
CA LYS A 47 -3.02 -14.27 1.63
C LYS A 47 -4.05 -13.18 1.95
N LEU A 48 -3.68 -11.90 1.75
CA LEU A 48 -4.59 -10.79 1.96
C LEU A 48 -5.75 -10.82 0.93
N ALA A 49 -5.45 -11.11 -0.33
CA ALA A 49 -6.46 -11.24 -1.37
C ALA A 49 -7.50 -12.32 -1.02
N THR A 50 -7.04 -13.50 -0.57
CA THR A 50 -7.91 -14.59 -0.12
C THR A 50 -8.76 -14.18 1.07
N SER A 51 -8.16 -13.63 2.14
CA SER A 51 -8.92 -13.20 3.32
C SER A 51 -9.95 -12.10 3.00
N LEU A 52 -9.63 -11.18 2.09
CA LEU A 52 -10.58 -10.14 1.66
C LEU A 52 -11.76 -10.72 0.88
N VAL A 53 -11.50 -11.57 -0.11
CA VAL A 53 -12.55 -12.20 -0.92
C VAL A 53 -13.44 -13.11 -0.06
N ASP A 54 -12.83 -13.89 0.83
CA ASP A 54 -13.57 -14.75 1.76
C ASP A 54 -14.42 -13.91 2.72
N SER A 55 -13.89 -12.80 3.25
CA SER A 55 -14.66 -11.90 4.13
C SER A 55 -15.85 -11.27 3.42
N MET A 56 -15.74 -10.95 2.13
CA MET A 56 -16.85 -10.37 1.35
C MET A 56 -18.00 -11.36 1.12
N SER A 57 -17.77 -12.66 1.32
CA SER A 57 -18.83 -13.67 1.26
C SER A 57 -19.79 -13.60 2.45
N VAL A 58 -19.34 -13.02 3.56
CA VAL A 58 -20.10 -12.96 4.82
C VAL A 58 -20.82 -11.62 4.91
N GLN A 59 -22.13 -11.66 5.15
CA GLN A 59 -22.93 -10.45 5.34
C GLN A 59 -22.74 -9.92 6.77
N ILE A 60 -22.26 -8.68 6.89
CA ILE A 60 -22.07 -7.99 8.17
C ILE A 60 -23.07 -6.84 8.24
N ILE A 61 -24.26 -7.11 8.77
CA ILE A 61 -25.32 -6.12 8.97
C ILE A 61 -25.47 -5.86 10.47
N GLY A 62 -25.28 -4.61 10.87
CA GLY A 62 -25.46 -4.19 12.26
C GLY A 62 -26.93 -4.31 12.69
N LYS A 63 -27.16 -4.80 13.92
CA LYS A 63 -28.50 -4.79 14.52
C LYS A 63 -28.88 -3.36 14.92
N PRO A 64 -30.17 -2.99 14.90
CA PRO A 64 -30.63 -1.73 15.44
C PRO A 64 -30.13 -1.53 16.89
N SER A 65 -29.61 -0.34 17.18
CA SER A 65 -29.13 0.04 18.52
C SER A 65 -29.28 1.54 18.73
N GLU A 66 -29.34 1.94 19.99
CA GLU A 66 -29.46 3.35 20.41
C GLU A 66 -28.12 4.07 20.50
N ILE A 67 -27.04 3.45 20.00
CA ILE A 67 -25.66 3.96 20.15
C ILE A 67 -25.50 5.39 19.63
N ASN A 68 -26.20 5.75 18.54
CA ASN A 68 -26.15 7.08 17.97
C ASN A 68 -26.77 8.13 18.90
N THR A 69 -27.85 7.77 19.59
CA THR A 69 -28.52 8.64 20.57
C THR A 69 -27.66 8.80 21.82
N ILE A 70 -27.09 7.68 22.33
CA ILE A 70 -26.24 7.68 23.52
C ILE A 70 -25.00 8.55 23.33
N LEU A 71 -24.38 8.49 22.14
CA LEU A 71 -23.19 9.28 21.80
C LEU A 71 -23.53 10.66 21.23
N ASN A 72 -24.81 10.97 21.03
CA ASN A 72 -25.31 12.19 20.37
C ASN A 72 -24.61 12.44 19.02
N LEU A 73 -24.57 11.41 18.16
CA LEU A 73 -23.89 11.43 16.86
C LEU A 73 -24.89 11.29 15.72
N GLU A 74 -24.70 12.09 14.67
CA GLU A 74 -25.39 11.96 13.39
C GLU A 74 -24.46 11.33 12.34
N PRO A 75 -24.67 10.05 11.95
CA PRO A 75 -23.83 9.40 10.95
C PRO A 75 -23.98 10.06 9.57
N ILE A 76 -22.87 10.28 8.89
CA ILE A 76 -22.88 10.70 7.48
C ILE A 76 -23.23 9.55 6.54
N SER A 77 -23.74 9.86 5.34
CA SER A 77 -24.00 8.87 4.30
C SER A 77 -22.71 8.29 3.71
N TYR A 78 -22.80 7.09 3.14
CA TYR A 78 -21.64 6.44 2.50
C TYR A 78 -21.05 7.32 1.39
N LYS A 79 -21.90 7.87 0.52
CA LYS A 79 -21.49 8.79 -0.54
C LYS A 79 -20.71 10.00 -0.02
N ARG A 80 -21.15 10.62 1.08
CA ARG A 80 -20.44 11.75 1.69
C ARG A 80 -19.09 11.32 2.29
N ALA A 81 -19.05 10.15 2.93
CA ALA A 81 -17.80 9.60 3.46
C ALA A 81 -16.76 9.34 2.35
N VAL A 82 -17.18 8.79 1.21
CA VAL A 82 -16.30 8.57 0.04
C VAL A 82 -15.79 9.90 -0.53
N ALA A 83 -16.64 10.92 -0.64
CA ALA A 83 -16.21 12.23 -1.12
C ALA A 83 -15.15 12.87 -0.21
N LEU A 84 -15.36 12.85 1.10
CA LEU A 84 -14.39 13.35 2.09
C LEU A 84 -13.08 12.55 2.07
N ALA A 85 -13.14 11.24 1.81
CA ALA A 85 -11.94 10.42 1.69
C ALA A 85 -11.08 10.84 0.49
N PHE A 86 -11.70 11.17 -0.65
CA PHE A 86 -10.97 11.69 -1.82
C PHE A 86 -10.34 13.06 -1.56
N GLU A 87 -11.06 13.96 -0.88
CA GLU A 87 -10.51 15.26 -0.47
C GLU A 87 -9.24 15.09 0.39
N LYS A 88 -9.25 14.16 1.35
CA LYS A 88 -8.06 13.85 2.17
C LYS A 88 -6.90 13.26 1.37
N ILE A 89 -7.20 12.40 0.40
CA ILE A 89 -6.20 11.82 -0.51
C ILE A 89 -5.54 12.94 -1.34
N GLU A 90 -6.34 13.84 -1.92
CA GLU A 90 -5.84 14.98 -2.70
C GLU A 90 -4.95 15.91 -1.88
N GLN A 91 -5.26 16.09 -0.59
CA GLN A 91 -4.46 16.88 0.33
C GLN A 91 -3.18 16.15 0.83
N ASN A 92 -2.94 14.89 0.43
CA ASN A 92 -1.85 14.04 0.93
C ASN A 92 -1.80 13.94 2.47
N THR A 93 -2.95 14.05 3.16
CA THR A 93 -3.02 14.05 4.63
C THR A 93 -3.13 12.64 5.24
N ILE A 94 -2.93 11.60 4.43
CA ILE A 94 -3.04 10.21 4.88
C ILE A 94 -1.79 9.87 5.69
N VAL A 95 -1.97 9.77 7.00
CA VAL A 95 -0.91 9.27 7.91
C VAL A 95 -0.60 7.82 7.55
N SER A 96 0.67 7.52 7.26
CA SER A 96 1.09 6.15 6.98
C SER A 96 0.97 5.29 8.25
N SER A 97 0.14 4.25 8.17
CA SER A 97 0.01 3.27 9.25
C SER A 97 1.10 2.22 9.12
N TRP A 98 2.00 2.19 10.12
CA TRP A 98 3.09 1.22 10.18
C TRP A 98 2.60 -0.24 10.28
N LYS A 99 1.36 -0.43 10.74
CA LYS A 99 0.71 -1.74 10.88
C LYS A 99 0.26 -2.32 9.54
N ASP A 100 -0.29 -1.49 8.65
CA ASP A 100 -0.80 -1.93 7.34
C ASP A 100 0.34 -2.33 6.40
N SER A 101 1.47 -1.63 6.48
CA SER A 101 2.65 -1.94 5.70
C SER A 101 3.35 -3.23 6.18
N MET A 102 3.32 -3.52 7.48
CA MET A 102 3.99 -4.67 8.10
C MET A 102 3.26 -6.02 7.89
N ILE A 103 1.93 -6.04 7.80
CA ILE A 103 1.15 -7.27 7.50
C ILE A 103 1.53 -7.82 6.12
N SER A 104 1.89 -6.93 5.20
CA SER A 104 2.30 -7.27 3.83
C SER A 104 3.70 -7.88 3.73
N SER A 105 4.45 -7.92 4.83
CA SER A 105 5.88 -8.25 4.93
C SER A 105 6.18 -9.48 5.78
N GLY A 106 5.26 -10.45 5.91
CA GLY A 106 5.26 -11.52 6.93
C GLY A 106 6.58 -12.20 7.36
N ARG A 107 7.67 -12.15 6.58
CA ARG A 107 9.05 -12.51 6.99
C ARG A 107 9.72 -11.53 7.97
N LEU A 108 9.49 -10.22 7.83
CA LEU A 108 10.10 -9.15 8.62
C LEU A 108 9.47 -8.98 10.02
N TYR A 109 8.22 -9.44 10.21
CA TYR A 109 7.45 -9.32 11.46
C TYR A 109 8.18 -9.88 12.69
N LYS A 110 8.97 -10.96 12.54
CA LYS A 110 9.66 -11.61 13.67
C LYS A 110 11.08 -11.12 13.95
N ASN A 111 11.72 -10.36 13.05
CA ASN A 111 13.17 -10.12 13.12
C ASN A 111 13.62 -8.68 12.80
N LEU A 112 12.71 -7.69 12.75
CA LEU A 112 13.04 -6.32 12.36
C LEU A 112 14.21 -5.71 13.16
N HIS A 113 14.24 -5.96 14.48
CA HIS A 113 15.34 -5.53 15.37
C HIS A 113 16.71 -6.10 14.99
N LYS A 114 16.78 -7.28 14.36
CA LYS A 114 18.05 -7.87 13.89
C LYS A 114 18.61 -7.15 12.66
N TYR A 115 17.76 -6.51 11.86
CA TYR A 115 18.16 -5.85 10.62
C TYR A 115 18.41 -4.35 10.77
N VAL A 116 18.04 -3.75 11.91
CA VAL A 116 18.46 -2.37 12.26
C VAL A 116 20.00 -2.30 12.34
N ASN A 117 20.62 -3.37 12.84
CA ASN A 117 22.07 -3.54 12.79
C ASN A 117 22.45 -4.36 11.55
N VAL A 118 22.97 -3.69 10.52
CA VAL A 118 23.45 -4.35 9.30
C VAL A 118 24.51 -5.40 9.67
N PRO A 119 24.35 -6.68 9.29
CA PRO A 119 25.30 -7.74 9.64
C PRO A 119 26.69 -7.39 9.11
N LYS A 120 27.70 -7.52 9.98
CA LYS A 120 29.06 -7.05 9.69
C LYS A 120 29.99 -8.16 9.17
N TYR A 121 29.79 -9.40 9.61
CA TYR A 121 30.69 -10.52 9.33
C TYR A 121 30.17 -11.39 8.18
N GLY A 122 31.06 -11.77 7.26
CA GLY A 122 30.74 -12.65 6.13
C GLY A 122 29.85 -12.04 5.05
N CYS A 123 29.60 -10.73 5.09
CA CYS A 123 28.79 -10.04 4.09
C CYS A 123 29.67 -9.38 3.03
N PHE A 124 29.30 -9.56 1.75
CA PHE A 124 29.82 -8.72 0.68
C PHE A 124 29.32 -7.29 0.87
N ARG A 125 30.24 -6.32 0.83
CA ARG A 125 29.91 -4.89 0.96
C ARG A 125 30.35 -4.16 -0.30
N ASP A 126 29.40 -3.53 -0.95
CA ASP A 126 29.65 -2.55 -2.00
C ASP A 126 29.48 -1.15 -1.41
N TYR A 127 30.51 -0.32 -1.51
CA TYR A 127 30.52 1.06 -1.01
C TYR A 127 30.82 2.01 -2.17
N LYS A 128 29.94 3.00 -2.33
CA LYS A 128 30.06 4.04 -3.36
C LYS A 128 29.86 5.41 -2.72
N GLU A 129 30.73 6.34 -3.10
CA GLU A 129 30.66 7.74 -2.69
C GLU A 129 30.76 8.65 -3.91
N ALA A 130 30.08 9.78 -3.86
CA ALA A 130 30.11 10.80 -4.89
C ALA A 130 29.96 12.19 -4.26
N ARG A 131 30.65 13.18 -4.83
CA ARG A 131 30.48 14.58 -4.41
C ARG A 131 29.16 15.12 -4.94
N VAL A 132 28.42 15.82 -4.09
CA VAL A 132 27.13 16.43 -4.42
C VAL A 132 27.23 17.95 -4.38
N THR A 133 26.67 18.62 -5.38
CA THR A 133 26.69 20.08 -5.48
C THR A 133 25.74 20.74 -4.48
N ASN A 134 24.57 20.15 -4.26
CA ASN A 134 23.56 20.66 -3.33
C ASN A 134 22.97 19.51 -2.51
N GLN A 135 23.20 19.58 -1.19
CA GLN A 135 22.80 18.54 -0.25
C GLN A 135 21.29 18.46 -0.07
N VAL A 136 20.61 19.60 -0.02
CA VAL A 136 19.15 19.67 0.20
C VAL A 136 18.42 19.03 -0.97
N THR A 137 18.75 19.43 -2.20
CA THR A 137 18.10 18.88 -3.39
C THR A 137 18.40 17.40 -3.57
N THR A 138 19.61 16.95 -3.21
CA THR A 138 19.96 15.53 -3.25
C THR A 138 19.13 14.73 -2.26
N LEU A 139 18.95 15.22 -1.02
CA LEU A 139 18.10 14.57 -0.04
C LEU A 139 16.64 14.51 -0.50
N ASP A 140 16.11 15.59 -1.07
CA ASP A 140 14.74 15.58 -1.59
C ASP A 140 14.57 14.57 -2.74
N LYS A 141 15.59 14.38 -3.58
CA LYS A 141 15.60 13.33 -4.61
C LYS A 141 15.67 11.93 -3.99
N ILE A 142 16.52 11.69 -2.99
CA ILE A 142 16.58 10.39 -2.30
C ILE A 142 15.23 10.06 -1.65
N TRP A 143 14.57 11.05 -1.03
CA TRP A 143 13.29 10.83 -0.36
C TRP A 143 12.13 10.63 -1.34
N SER A 144 12.23 11.14 -2.57
CA SER A 144 11.21 11.00 -3.63
C SER A 144 11.42 9.82 -4.58
N ILE A 145 12.40 8.94 -4.33
CA ILE A 145 12.71 7.80 -5.19
C ILE A 145 11.59 6.73 -5.19
N GLY A 146 11.27 6.14 -6.33
CA GLY A 146 10.19 5.16 -6.47
C GLY A 146 8.81 5.79 -6.67
N GLY A 147 7.75 4.99 -6.66
CA GLY A 147 6.40 5.48 -6.99
C GLY A 147 6.31 6.04 -8.41
N GLU A 148 5.66 7.19 -8.59
CA GLU A 148 5.54 7.85 -9.90
C GLU A 148 6.88 8.40 -10.42
N THR A 149 7.78 8.82 -9.53
CA THR A 149 9.13 9.29 -9.87
C THR A 149 9.99 8.17 -10.46
N GLY A 150 9.74 6.93 -10.03
CA GLY A 150 10.53 5.76 -10.41
C GLY A 150 11.98 5.85 -9.92
N TRP A 151 12.85 5.09 -10.58
CA TRP A 151 14.29 5.08 -10.37
C TRP A 151 14.97 6.06 -11.32
N TYR A 152 15.95 6.82 -10.82
CA TYR A 152 16.68 7.82 -11.63
C TYR A 152 17.47 7.22 -12.80
N TYR A 153 17.62 5.90 -12.86
CA TYR A 153 18.26 5.19 -13.95
C TYR A 153 17.62 3.83 -14.20
N GLY A 154 17.54 3.42 -15.48
CA GLY A 154 17.17 2.06 -15.84
C GLY A 154 15.74 1.65 -15.51
N ASN A 155 14.78 2.59 -15.49
CA ASN A 155 13.37 2.33 -15.15
C ASN A 155 12.75 1.12 -15.87
N LEU A 156 13.09 0.92 -17.15
CA LEU A 156 12.61 -0.22 -17.92
C LEU A 156 13.15 -1.55 -17.38
N LEU A 157 14.44 -1.60 -17.02
CA LEU A 157 15.08 -2.80 -16.46
C LEU A 157 14.50 -3.14 -15.10
N TRP A 158 14.27 -2.13 -14.27
CA TRP A 158 13.56 -2.30 -13.02
C TRP A 158 12.16 -2.87 -13.26
N LYS A 159 11.38 -2.28 -14.18
CA LYS A 159 10.04 -2.76 -14.58
C LYS A 159 10.07 -4.23 -14.96
N LEU A 160 10.99 -4.62 -15.84
CA LEU A 160 11.16 -6.00 -16.28
C LEU A 160 11.48 -6.94 -15.11
N ARG A 161 12.45 -6.57 -14.25
CA ARG A 161 12.78 -7.33 -13.03
C ARG A 161 11.54 -7.52 -12.15
N GLY A 162 10.76 -6.46 -11.92
CA GLY A 162 9.56 -6.54 -11.09
C GLY A 162 8.49 -7.46 -11.65
N TYR A 163 8.36 -7.53 -12.99
CA TYR A 163 7.47 -8.52 -13.62
C TYR A 163 7.99 -9.95 -13.44
N MET A 164 9.30 -10.18 -13.61
CA MET A 164 9.91 -11.49 -13.36
C MET A 164 9.73 -11.95 -11.92
N ASP A 165 9.96 -11.04 -10.95
CA ASP A 165 9.77 -11.31 -9.54
C ASP A 165 8.32 -11.72 -9.23
N LYS A 166 7.34 -11.00 -9.79
CA LYS A 166 5.92 -11.32 -9.65
C LYS A 166 5.55 -12.68 -10.25
N MET A 167 6.18 -13.10 -11.36
CA MET A 167 5.93 -14.42 -11.96
C MET A 167 6.41 -15.57 -11.08
N VAL A 168 7.45 -15.37 -10.26
CA VAL A 168 8.00 -16.37 -9.34
C VAL A 168 7.37 -16.29 -7.94
N GLY A 169 6.33 -15.46 -7.76
CA GLY A 169 5.60 -15.29 -6.50
C GLY A 169 6.17 -14.21 -5.57
N GLY A 170 7.14 -13.42 -6.05
CA GLY A 170 7.67 -12.25 -5.37
C GLY A 170 6.72 -11.06 -5.35
N ILE A 171 7.20 -9.94 -4.80
CA ILE A 171 6.39 -8.75 -4.49
C ILE A 171 6.27 -7.82 -5.71
N GLY A 172 7.24 -7.86 -6.63
CA GLY A 172 7.31 -7.01 -7.81
C GLY A 172 7.50 -5.51 -7.48
N LEU A 173 7.17 -4.64 -8.44
CA LEU A 173 7.31 -3.18 -8.32
C LEU A 173 5.99 -2.44 -8.07
N ARG A 174 4.86 -3.14 -7.91
CA ARG A 174 3.54 -2.49 -7.96
C ARG A 174 3.05 -1.93 -6.62
N ARG A 175 3.89 -1.94 -5.57
CA ARG A 175 3.55 -1.22 -4.33
C ARG A 175 3.88 0.24 -4.56
N GLY A 176 2.87 1.01 -4.97
CA GLY A 176 2.97 2.48 -5.00
C GLY A 176 3.37 3.05 -3.64
N ARG A 177 3.71 4.32 -3.61
CA ARG A 177 4.10 5.04 -2.39
C ARG A 177 2.89 5.69 -1.74
N THR A 178 2.93 5.81 -0.41
CA THR A 178 1.91 6.56 0.35
C THR A 178 2.06 8.07 0.18
N SER A 179 3.32 8.57 0.16
CA SER A 179 3.65 9.97 -0.12
C SER A 179 4.74 10.04 -1.20
N PRO A 180 4.64 11.00 -2.15
CA PRO A 180 5.67 11.22 -3.17
C PRO A 180 6.95 11.85 -2.60
N THR A 181 6.88 12.54 -1.45
CA THR A 181 7.99 13.33 -0.90
C THR A 181 8.49 12.83 0.45
N ASP A 182 7.64 12.12 1.20
CA ASP A 182 7.97 11.67 2.55
C ASP A 182 8.14 10.16 2.61
N LEU A 183 9.06 9.74 3.47
CA LEU A 183 9.35 8.36 3.79
C LEU A 183 9.32 8.18 5.30
N HIS A 184 8.48 7.27 5.74
CA HIS A 184 8.42 6.82 7.11
C HIS A 184 8.96 5.41 7.22
N THR A 185 9.34 5.05 8.44
CA THR A 185 9.77 3.69 8.69
C THR A 185 8.64 2.72 8.34
N GLY A 186 8.99 1.60 7.72
CA GLY A 186 8.09 0.57 7.22
C GLY A 186 7.34 0.92 5.94
N ASP A 187 7.52 2.10 5.34
CA ASP A 187 6.99 2.35 4.01
C ASP A 187 7.58 1.37 2.99
N ALA A 188 6.76 0.99 2.01
CA ALA A 188 7.19 0.18 0.88
C ALA A 188 7.76 1.09 -0.22
N LEU A 189 8.94 0.74 -0.72
CA LEU A 189 9.58 1.39 -1.85
C LEU A 189 9.87 0.32 -2.89
N ASP A 190 8.86 0.05 -3.72
CA ASP A 190 8.82 -1.09 -4.62
C ASP A 190 9.06 -2.44 -3.91
N PHE A 191 10.21 -3.07 -4.13
CA PHE A 191 10.65 -4.33 -3.48
C PHE A 191 11.52 -4.08 -2.24
N TRP A 192 11.74 -2.82 -1.85
CA TRP A 192 12.43 -2.45 -0.62
C TRP A 192 11.43 -2.10 0.49
N ARG A 193 11.83 -2.38 1.71
CA ARG A 193 11.19 -1.90 2.94
C ARG A 193 12.09 -0.89 3.63
N VAL A 194 11.53 0.25 4.01
CA VAL A 194 12.25 1.22 4.84
C VAL A 194 12.39 0.66 6.26
N ILE A 195 13.62 0.37 6.72
CA ILE A 195 13.91 -0.02 8.11
C ILE A 195 14.15 1.20 8.99
N PHE A 196 14.71 2.26 8.41
CA PHE A 196 15.02 3.50 9.11
C PHE A 196 15.03 4.65 8.12
N ALA A 197 14.30 5.72 8.42
CA ALA A 197 14.33 6.95 7.66
C ALA A 197 14.45 8.13 8.63
N ASP A 198 15.54 8.88 8.51
CA ASP A 198 15.76 10.11 9.27
C ASP A 198 16.40 11.15 8.35
N LYS A 199 15.60 12.15 7.95
CA LYS A 199 16.02 13.21 7.02
C LYS A 199 17.02 14.17 7.67
N THR A 200 16.93 14.35 8.99
CA THR A 200 17.86 15.21 9.75
C THR A 200 19.25 14.58 9.87
N LYS A 201 19.30 13.26 10.12
CA LYS A 201 20.55 12.48 10.14
C LYS A 201 21.00 12.02 8.75
N GLN A 202 20.24 12.37 7.70
CA GLN A 202 20.54 12.05 6.30
C GLN A 202 20.78 10.55 6.08
N LYS A 203 20.02 9.72 6.78
CA LYS A 203 20.20 8.28 6.82
C LYS A 203 18.92 7.58 6.43
N LEU A 204 19.01 6.78 5.38
CA LEU A 204 17.96 5.90 4.90
C LEU A 204 18.51 4.47 4.86
N LEU A 205 17.84 3.55 5.54
CA LEU A 205 18.14 2.12 5.52
C LEU A 205 16.99 1.37 4.87
N LEU A 206 17.30 0.58 3.85
CA LEU A 206 16.35 -0.20 3.07
C LEU A 206 16.67 -1.70 3.20
N TYR A 207 15.62 -2.52 3.22
CA TYR A 207 15.69 -3.98 3.22
C TYR A 207 15.03 -4.54 1.97
N ALA A 208 15.69 -5.44 1.24
CA ALA A 208 15.09 -6.06 0.08
C ALA A 208 14.13 -7.19 0.50
N GLU A 209 12.84 -7.08 0.14
CA GLU A 209 11.79 -8.05 0.48
C GLU A 209 11.66 -9.19 -0.56
N MET A 210 12.75 -9.63 -1.21
CA MET A 210 12.72 -10.73 -2.20
C MET A 210 12.13 -12.04 -1.67
#